data_AF-A0A200QHR3-F1
#
_entry.id   AF-A0A200QHR3-F1
#
_cell.length_a   1.000
_cell.length_b   1.000
_cell.length_c   1.000
_cell.angle_alpha   90.00
_cell.angle_beta   90.00
_cell.angle_gamma   90.00
#
_symmetry.space_group_name_H-M   'P 1'
#
loop_
_entity.id
_entity.type
_entity.pdbx_description
1 polymer ?
#
loop_
_entity_poly.entity_id
_entity_poly.type
_entity_poly.pdbx_seq_one_letter_code
_entity_poly.pdbx_strand_id
1 'polypeptide(L)'
;MILCKPCAVCELLLYNTNSSVSKNPRRYSTVTATTERSITAASRKKMSADEARISLVLALASQASSLSQRLVMDLATESAKYLFPRRFEARNLEEALMSVPDLETVKFTVLSRRDQYEIREVEPYFIAETTMPGKNGFDFNGSSQSFNVLAEYLFGKNTMSDKMEMTTPVITRKAQSDGEKMDMTTPVITKRGDQDKWQMSFVLPSKYGSNLPSPKDPSVRITEVPKKIVAVSAFSGFVTDEEVKHRESKLRDALRSDNQFRVKDGALVEVAQYNPPFTLPFARRNEIALEVEKKQQ
;
A
#
# COMPACT_ATOMS: atom_id res chain seq x y z
N MET A 1 35.69 9.22 32.28
CA MET A 1 36.80 9.60 31.37
C MET A 1 36.40 9.20 29.96
N ILE A 2 36.06 10.21 29.16
CA ILE A 2 35.83 10.09 27.72
C ILE A 2 37.20 9.97 27.06
N LEU A 3 37.38 9.00 26.19
CA LEU A 3 38.48 9.02 25.22
C LEU A 3 37.97 8.53 23.86
N CYS A 4 38.40 9.29 22.86
CA CYS A 4 37.85 9.44 21.54
C CYS A 4 38.90 8.94 20.53
N LYS A 5 38.45 8.31 19.42
CA LYS A 5 39.10 8.21 18.09
C LYS A 5 40.34 7.29 17.95
N PRO A 6 40.72 6.83 16.71
CA PRO A 6 40.44 7.45 15.40
C PRO A 6 39.98 6.53 14.25
N CYS A 7 39.51 7.24 13.21
CA CYS A 7 39.14 6.79 11.88
C CYS A 7 40.36 6.90 10.93
N ALA A 8 40.54 5.90 10.07
CA ALA A 8 41.32 5.91 8.83
C ALA A 8 40.52 5.01 7.86
N VAL A 9 40.40 5.28 6.55
CA VAL A 9 41.46 5.17 5.56
C VAL A 9 40.95 5.79 4.22
N CYS A 10 41.79 6.66 3.63
CA CYS A 10 41.81 7.09 2.21
C CYS A 10 41.91 5.86 1.29
N GLU A 11 41.42 5.82 0.05
CA GLU A 11 42.06 6.40 -1.14
C GLU A 11 41.42 5.65 -2.32
N LEU A 12 41.00 6.32 -3.41
CA LEU A 12 41.17 5.82 -4.78
C LEU A 12 40.58 6.79 -5.84
N LEU A 13 41.43 7.07 -6.83
CA LEU A 13 41.17 7.46 -8.23
C LEU A 13 41.06 8.96 -8.59
N LEU A 14 42.25 9.57 -8.63
CA LEU A 14 42.91 10.13 -9.84
C LEU A 14 42.04 10.64 -11.01
N TYR A 15 42.06 11.97 -11.14
CA TYR A 15 42.38 12.80 -12.32
C TYR A 15 42.40 12.15 -13.71
N ASN A 16 41.66 12.75 -14.64
CA ASN A 16 42.01 12.70 -16.06
C ASN A 16 41.68 14.02 -16.81
N THR A 17 42.58 14.33 -17.75
CA THR A 17 42.54 15.22 -18.93
C THR A 17 42.57 16.75 -18.80
N ASN A 18 43.78 17.28 -19.06
CA ASN A 18 44.09 18.60 -19.62
C ASN A 18 43.41 18.82 -20.99
N SER A 19 42.97 20.06 -21.25
CA SER A 19 42.97 20.63 -22.60
C SER A 19 43.40 22.09 -22.55
N SER A 20 44.29 22.42 -23.48
CA SER A 20 45.07 23.64 -23.62
C SER A 20 44.48 24.55 -24.69
N VAL A 21 44.38 25.88 -24.47
CA VAL A 21 44.42 26.85 -25.58
C VAL A 21 45.18 28.13 -25.19
N SER A 22 46.10 28.45 -26.11
CA SER A 22 47.07 29.52 -26.32
C SER A 22 46.70 30.98 -26.00
N LYS A 23 47.75 31.74 -25.65
CA LYS A 23 47.85 33.21 -25.57
C LYS A 23 48.17 33.82 -26.96
N ASN A 24 47.64 35.01 -27.27
CA ASN A 24 48.48 36.07 -27.81
C ASN A 24 47.88 37.49 -27.66
N PRO A 25 48.71 38.55 -27.50
CA PRO A 25 48.29 39.91 -27.16
C PRO A 25 48.40 40.89 -28.34
N ARG A 26 47.67 42.03 -28.31
CA ARG A 26 48.12 43.35 -28.80
C ARG A 26 47.14 44.48 -28.43
N ARG A 27 47.74 45.61 -28.02
CA ARG A 27 47.22 46.96 -27.64
C ARG A 27 46.48 47.63 -28.83
N TYR A 28 45.61 48.64 -28.75
CA TYR A 28 45.39 49.84 -27.90
C TYR A 28 43.85 50.08 -27.85
N SER A 29 43.19 50.86 -26.97
CA SER A 29 43.37 52.27 -26.61
C SER A 29 42.53 52.59 -25.36
N THR A 30 43.05 53.48 -24.52
CA THR A 30 42.40 54.05 -23.33
C THR A 30 41.37 55.11 -23.75
N VAL A 31 40.11 54.97 -23.36
CA VAL A 31 39.23 56.11 -23.00
C VAL A 31 38.34 55.67 -21.85
N THR A 32 38.44 56.44 -20.76
CA THR A 32 37.77 56.31 -19.48
C THR A 32 36.26 56.54 -19.58
N ALA A 33 35.47 55.63 -19.01
CA ALA A 33 34.12 55.91 -18.54
C ALA A 33 33.93 55.27 -17.17
N THR A 34 33.95 56.12 -16.15
CA THR A 34 33.66 55.77 -14.76
C THR A 34 32.18 55.38 -14.63
N THR A 35 31.92 54.15 -14.18
CA THR A 35 30.64 53.78 -13.62
C THR A 35 30.93 52.93 -12.39
N GLU A 36 30.92 53.57 -11.24
CA GLU A 36 31.08 52.92 -9.94
C GLU A 36 29.92 51.95 -9.72
N ARG A 37 30.19 50.64 -9.88
CA ARG A 37 29.39 49.61 -9.22
C ARG A 37 29.88 49.50 -7.78
N SER A 38 29.20 50.20 -6.88
CA SER A 38 29.28 49.98 -5.45
C SER A 38 28.77 48.57 -5.13
N ILE A 39 29.71 47.63 -5.08
CA ILE A 39 29.52 46.34 -4.40
C ILE A 39 29.48 46.68 -2.91
N THR A 40 28.28 46.83 -2.36
CA THR A 40 28.10 46.90 -0.91
C THR A 40 28.53 45.56 -0.31
N ALA A 41 29.77 45.49 0.16
CA ALA A 41 30.27 44.42 1.00
C ALA A 41 29.40 44.37 2.27
N ALA A 42 28.57 43.35 2.39
CA ALA A 42 27.81 43.09 3.61
C ALA A 42 28.80 42.93 4.77
N SER A 43 28.81 43.90 5.68
CA SER A 43 29.57 43.82 6.93
C SER A 43 29.09 42.60 7.72
N ARG A 44 29.94 41.58 7.81
CA ARG A 44 29.74 40.41 8.66
C ARG A 44 29.87 40.88 10.11
N LYS A 45 28.77 41.36 10.71
CA LYS A 45 28.73 41.63 12.15
C LYS A 45 29.18 40.37 12.88
N LYS A 46 30.26 40.47 13.67
CA LYS A 46 30.66 39.39 14.59
C LYS A 46 29.53 39.23 15.60
N MET A 47 28.71 38.18 15.42
CA MET A 47 27.65 37.87 16.37
C MET A 47 28.26 37.63 17.74
N SER A 48 27.66 38.24 18.78
CA SER A 48 28.01 37.93 20.16
C SER A 48 27.66 36.47 20.46
N ALA A 49 28.37 35.84 21.40
CA ALA A 49 28.06 34.48 21.85
C ALA A 49 26.61 34.36 22.35
N ASP A 50 26.06 35.42 22.95
CA ASP A 50 24.69 35.46 23.44
C ASP A 50 23.67 35.57 22.30
N GLU A 51 23.95 36.38 21.27
CA GLU A 51 23.11 36.47 20.06
C GLU A 51 23.10 35.14 19.29
N ALA A 52 24.24 34.45 19.22
CA ALA A 52 24.36 33.14 18.60
C ALA A 52 23.52 32.09 19.36
N ARG A 53 23.53 32.12 20.70
CA ARG A 53 22.71 31.24 21.53
C ARG A 53 21.22 31.51 21.35
N ILE A 54 20.80 32.77 21.37
CA ILE A 54 19.39 33.16 21.17
C ILE A 54 18.92 32.76 19.77
N SER A 55 19.72 33.01 18.73
CA SER A 55 19.40 32.62 17.36
C SER A 55 19.30 31.09 17.21
N LEU A 56 20.14 30.32 17.89
CA LEU A 56 20.08 28.86 17.88
C LEU A 56 18.80 28.35 18.55
N VAL A 57 18.42 28.94 19.71
CA VAL A 57 17.17 28.57 20.40
C VAL A 57 15.96 28.88 19.52
N LEU A 58 15.90 30.05 18.88
CA LEU A 58 14.84 30.40 17.94
C LEU A 58 14.82 29.47 16.72
N ALA A 59 15.98 29.12 16.17
CA ALA A 59 16.07 28.18 15.05
C ALA A 59 15.57 26.78 15.43
N LEU A 60 15.98 26.26 16.60
CA LEU A 60 15.51 24.98 17.12
C LEU A 60 14.02 25.00 17.45
N ALA A 61 13.51 26.09 18.05
CA ALA A 61 12.09 26.26 18.33
C ALA A 61 11.26 26.33 17.03
N SER A 62 11.73 27.07 16.03
CA SER A 62 11.11 27.12 14.70
C SER A 62 11.14 25.76 14.01
N GLN A 63 12.25 25.02 14.11
CA GLN A 63 12.36 23.67 13.55
C GLN A 63 11.38 22.71 14.24
N ALA A 64 11.37 22.67 15.57
CA ALA A 64 10.45 21.87 16.37
C ALA A 64 8.98 22.23 16.08
N SER A 65 8.65 23.52 15.98
CA SER A 65 7.31 23.99 15.62
C SER A 65 6.90 23.53 14.22
N SER A 66 7.79 23.67 13.23
CA SER A 66 7.51 23.21 11.86
C SER A 66 7.31 21.70 11.76
N LEU A 67 8.09 20.90 12.51
CA LEU A 67 7.92 19.46 12.61
C LEU A 67 6.59 19.11 13.29
N SER A 68 6.23 19.81 14.36
CA SER A 68 4.95 19.63 15.05
C SER A 68 3.77 19.97 14.14
N GLN A 69 3.83 21.08 13.40
CA GLN A 69 2.80 21.46 12.44
C GLN A 69 2.64 20.42 11.33
N ARG A 70 3.75 19.87 10.80
CA ARG A 70 3.70 18.77 9.82
C ARG A 70 3.02 17.54 10.40
N LEU A 71 3.41 17.10 11.60
CA LEU A 71 2.78 15.95 12.25
C LEU A 71 1.28 16.15 12.48
N VAL A 72 0.86 17.36 12.88
CA VAL A 72 -0.56 17.70 13.05
C VAL A 72 -1.29 17.66 11.71
N MET A 73 -0.69 18.20 10.64
CA MET A 73 -1.27 18.17 9.30
C MET A 73 -1.34 16.76 8.73
N ASP A 74 -0.30 15.94 8.91
CA ASP A 74 -0.30 14.53 8.49
C ASP A 74 -1.40 13.76 9.22
N LEU A 75 -1.53 13.95 10.54
CA LEU A 75 -2.58 13.33 11.34
C LEU A 75 -3.98 13.80 10.91
N ALA A 76 -4.16 15.10 10.67
CA ALA A 76 -5.42 15.66 10.18
C ALA A 76 -5.80 15.05 8.82
N THR A 77 -4.84 14.95 7.91
CA THR A 77 -5.02 14.38 6.57
C THR A 77 -5.38 12.90 6.63
N GLU A 78 -4.69 12.11 7.46
CA GLU A 78 -5.02 10.69 7.67
C GLU A 78 -6.40 10.52 8.33
N SER A 79 -6.73 11.32 9.35
CA SER A 79 -8.02 11.24 10.03
C SER A 79 -9.20 11.62 9.12
N ALA A 80 -9.01 12.59 8.22
CA ALA A 80 -10.02 13.04 7.28
C ALA A 80 -10.48 11.91 6.34
N LYS A 81 -9.58 10.99 5.97
CA LYS A 81 -9.89 9.82 5.14
C LYS A 81 -10.97 8.90 5.74
N TYR A 82 -11.11 8.90 7.06
CA TYR A 82 -12.10 8.09 7.77
C TYR A 82 -13.35 8.88 8.18
N LEU A 83 -13.23 10.21 8.31
CA LEU A 83 -14.34 11.10 8.71
C LEU A 83 -15.26 11.48 7.54
N PHE A 84 -14.72 11.52 6.32
CA PHE A 84 -15.49 11.81 5.10
C PHE A 84 -15.45 10.62 4.14
N PRO A 85 -16.20 9.54 4.42
CA PRO A 85 -16.10 8.33 3.64
C PRO A 85 -16.73 8.51 2.25
N ARG A 86 -16.16 7.81 1.26
CA ARG A 86 -16.75 7.66 -0.06
C ARG A 86 -17.97 6.73 0.01
N ARG A 87 -18.98 7.04 -0.80
CA ARG A 87 -20.14 6.17 -1.00
C ARG A 87 -20.10 5.61 -2.41
N PHE A 88 -20.41 4.32 -2.51
CA PHE A 88 -20.66 3.68 -3.80
C PHE A 88 -22.07 4.01 -4.26
N GLU A 89 -22.32 3.86 -5.55
CA GLU A 89 -23.67 3.97 -6.09
C GLU A 89 -24.51 2.80 -5.57
N ALA A 90 -25.51 3.11 -4.75
CA ALA A 90 -26.29 2.11 -4.03
C ALA A 90 -27.36 1.49 -4.93
N ARG A 91 -27.46 0.15 -4.90
CA ARG A 91 -28.52 -0.61 -5.59
C ARG A 91 -29.71 -0.89 -4.70
N ASN A 92 -29.51 -0.90 -3.39
CA ASN A 92 -30.52 -1.21 -2.39
C ASN A 92 -30.26 -0.40 -1.10
N LEU A 93 -31.20 -0.48 -0.16
CA LEU A 93 -31.13 0.25 1.11
C LEU A 93 -29.91 -0.17 1.96
N GLU A 94 -29.52 -1.44 1.90
CA GLU A 94 -28.34 -1.94 2.61
C GLU A 94 -27.09 -1.20 2.13
N GLU A 95 -26.88 -1.12 0.82
CA GLU A 95 -25.75 -0.40 0.21
C GLU A 95 -25.81 1.11 0.44
N ALA A 96 -26.99 1.71 0.54
CA ALA A 96 -27.16 3.14 0.79
C ALA A 96 -26.61 3.59 2.14
N LEU A 97 -26.54 2.68 3.12
CA LEU A 97 -26.00 2.92 4.44
C LEU A 97 -24.49 2.63 4.52
N MET A 98 -23.93 1.91 3.55
CA MET A 98 -22.52 1.56 3.52
C MET A 98 -21.64 2.77 3.20
N SER A 99 -20.43 2.74 3.72
CA SER A 99 -19.43 3.78 3.51
C SER A 99 -18.05 3.15 3.43
N VAL A 100 -17.14 3.74 2.65
CA VAL A 100 -15.76 3.25 2.49
C VAL A 100 -14.80 4.40 2.79
N PRO A 101 -13.71 4.18 3.54
CA PRO A 101 -12.72 5.22 3.78
C PRO A 101 -12.09 5.72 2.47
N ASP A 102 -11.64 6.97 2.46
CA ASP A 102 -10.95 7.57 1.32
C ASP A 102 -9.49 7.09 1.26
N LEU A 103 -9.32 5.80 0.94
CA LEU A 103 -8.05 5.13 0.73
C LEU A 103 -7.95 4.67 -0.73
N GLU A 104 -6.72 4.48 -1.21
CA GLU A 104 -6.50 3.89 -2.52
C GLU A 104 -7.17 2.51 -2.58
N THR A 105 -7.91 2.25 -3.66
CA THR A 105 -8.62 1.00 -3.90
C THR A 105 -8.23 0.39 -5.23
N VAL A 106 -8.41 -0.93 -5.36
CA VAL A 106 -8.22 -1.64 -6.63
C VAL A 106 -9.06 -0.99 -7.73
N LYS A 107 -8.43 -0.72 -8.88
CA LYS A 107 -9.10 -0.14 -10.05
C LYS A 107 -9.90 -1.19 -10.78
N PHE A 108 -11.13 -0.83 -11.14
CA PHE A 108 -12.00 -1.70 -11.92
C PHE A 108 -12.95 -0.89 -12.79
N THR A 109 -13.44 -1.53 -13.84
CA THR A 109 -14.51 -1.02 -14.70
C THR A 109 -15.74 -1.89 -14.52
N VAL A 110 -16.90 -1.26 -14.33
CA VAL A 110 -18.17 -1.98 -14.26
C VAL A 110 -18.60 -2.37 -15.67
N LEU A 111 -18.63 -3.68 -15.95
CA LEU A 111 -19.09 -4.21 -17.24
C LEU A 111 -20.61 -4.33 -17.29
N SER A 112 -21.23 -4.66 -16.16
CA SER A 112 -22.65 -4.95 -16.09
C SER A 112 -23.17 -4.85 -14.66
N ARG A 113 -24.39 -4.31 -14.50
CA ARG A 113 -25.10 -4.29 -13.22
C ARG A 113 -26.35 -5.15 -13.29
N ARG A 114 -26.56 -5.91 -12.23
CA ARG A 114 -27.78 -6.68 -11.94
C ARG A 114 -28.28 -6.28 -10.56
N ASP A 115 -29.50 -6.68 -10.24
CA ASP A 115 -30.13 -6.34 -8.96
C ASP A 115 -29.35 -6.90 -7.75
N GLN A 116 -28.74 -8.07 -7.91
CA GLN A 116 -28.09 -8.80 -6.80
C GLN A 116 -26.55 -8.72 -6.82
N TYR A 117 -25.95 -8.43 -7.97
CA TYR A 117 -24.49 -8.42 -8.14
C TYR A 117 -24.06 -7.52 -9.31
N GLU A 118 -22.78 -7.17 -9.31
CA GLU A 118 -22.14 -6.36 -10.35
C GLU A 118 -21.02 -7.17 -10.99
N ILE A 119 -20.90 -7.11 -12.31
CA ILE A 119 -19.76 -7.68 -13.02
C ILE A 119 -18.73 -6.57 -13.24
N ARG A 120 -17.53 -6.80 -12.71
CA ARG A 120 -16.40 -5.87 -12.78
C ARG A 120 -15.25 -6.51 -13.53
N GLU A 121 -14.62 -5.74 -14.40
CA GLU A 121 -13.29 -6.03 -14.92
C GLU A 121 -12.27 -5.34 -14.03
N VAL A 122 -11.43 -6.12 -13.36
CA VAL A 122 -10.43 -5.65 -12.40
C VAL A 122 -9.09 -5.52 -13.11
N GLU A 123 -8.44 -4.35 -12.99
CA GLU A 123 -7.10 -4.14 -13.53
C GLU A 123 -6.06 -4.96 -12.76
N PRO A 124 -4.88 -5.27 -13.33
CA PRO A 124 -3.81 -5.91 -12.59
C PRO A 124 -3.37 -5.09 -11.36
N TYR A 125 -3.08 -5.77 -10.25
CA TYR A 125 -2.60 -5.14 -9.02
C TYR A 125 -1.69 -6.09 -8.24
N PHE A 126 -0.88 -5.53 -7.35
CA PHE A 126 -0.04 -6.32 -6.47
C PHE A 126 -0.68 -6.50 -5.10
N ILE A 127 -0.47 -7.68 -4.53
CA ILE A 127 -0.86 -7.99 -3.16
C ILE A 127 0.34 -8.46 -2.35
N ALA A 128 0.32 -8.18 -1.05
CA ALA A 128 1.11 -8.91 -0.06
C ALA A 128 0.17 -9.89 0.65
N GLU A 129 0.48 -11.18 0.61
CA GLU A 129 -0.34 -12.25 1.17
C GLU A 129 0.39 -13.08 2.23
N THR A 130 -0.37 -13.59 3.19
CA THR A 130 0.10 -14.54 4.18
C THR A 130 -0.96 -15.61 4.45
N THR A 131 -0.53 -16.80 4.86
CA THR A 131 -1.44 -17.89 5.24
C THR A 131 -1.95 -17.65 6.65
N MET A 132 -3.26 -17.75 6.83
CA MET A 132 -3.91 -17.57 8.12
C MET A 132 -3.75 -18.82 8.99
N PRO A 133 -3.33 -18.68 10.27
CA PRO A 133 -3.29 -19.80 11.19
C PRO A 133 -4.71 -20.07 11.71
N GLY A 134 -5.14 -21.33 11.67
CA GLY A 134 -6.47 -21.72 12.11
C GLY A 134 -7.15 -22.69 11.14
N LYS A 135 -8.36 -23.10 11.47
CA LYS A 135 -9.21 -23.93 10.59
C LYS A 135 -10.27 -23.11 9.85
N ASN A 136 -10.61 -21.94 10.38
CA ASN A 136 -11.67 -21.08 9.89
C ASN A 136 -11.06 -19.83 9.25
N GLY A 137 -11.79 -19.17 8.36
CA GLY A 137 -11.27 -18.00 7.63
C GLY A 137 -11.43 -16.68 8.38
N PHE A 138 -12.37 -16.64 9.33
CA PHE A 138 -12.77 -15.41 10.01
C PHE A 138 -12.70 -15.55 11.53
N ASP A 139 -11.84 -16.43 12.02
CA ASP A 139 -11.53 -16.46 13.45
C ASP A 139 -10.69 -15.22 13.83
N PHE A 140 -11.01 -14.64 14.99
CA PHE A 140 -10.42 -13.37 15.42
C PHE A 140 -8.90 -13.46 15.61
N ASN A 141 -8.41 -14.57 16.19
CA ASN A 141 -7.00 -14.72 16.53
C ASN A 141 -6.14 -14.86 15.27
N GLY A 142 -6.52 -15.77 14.36
CA GLY A 142 -5.83 -16.00 13.10
C GLY A 142 -5.86 -14.78 12.20
N SER A 143 -7.03 -14.15 12.07
CA SER A 143 -7.19 -12.90 11.32
C SER A 143 -6.31 -11.78 11.87
N SER A 144 -6.30 -11.58 13.20
CA SER A 144 -5.49 -10.54 13.82
C SER A 144 -3.99 -10.80 13.66
N GLN A 145 -3.55 -12.06 13.79
CA GLN A 145 -2.14 -12.41 13.62
C GLN A 145 -1.68 -12.14 12.19
N SER A 146 -2.42 -12.60 11.19
CA SER A 146 -2.11 -12.37 9.78
C SER A 146 -2.15 -10.90 9.39
N PHE A 147 -3.14 -10.16 9.91
CA PHE A 147 -3.22 -8.71 9.71
C PHE A 147 -1.96 -8.00 10.24
N ASN A 148 -1.52 -8.35 11.44
CA ASN A 148 -0.34 -7.75 12.05
C ASN A 148 0.94 -8.04 11.24
N VAL A 149 1.12 -9.27 10.75
CA VAL A 149 2.27 -9.64 9.91
C VAL A 149 2.31 -8.80 8.62
N LEU A 150 1.17 -8.62 7.95
CA LEU A 150 1.07 -7.79 6.75
C LEU A 150 1.26 -6.29 7.06
N ALA A 151 0.71 -5.82 8.17
CA ALA A 151 0.87 -4.44 8.62
C ALA A 151 2.34 -4.14 8.95
N GLU A 152 3.06 -5.06 9.59
CA GLU A 152 4.49 -4.90 9.87
C GLU A 152 5.30 -4.73 8.58
N TYR A 153 5.01 -5.52 7.55
CA TYR A 153 5.62 -5.35 6.23
C TYR A 153 5.36 -3.93 5.67
N LEU A 154 4.11 -3.49 5.72
CA LEU A 154 3.67 -2.19 5.20
C LEU A 154 4.30 -1.01 5.97
N PHE A 155 4.54 -1.17 7.28
CA PHE A 155 5.07 -0.12 8.16
C PHE A 155 6.59 -0.20 8.41
N GLY A 156 7.34 -0.88 7.54
CA GLY A 156 8.81 -0.81 7.51
C GLY A 156 9.56 -2.10 7.84
N LYS A 157 8.89 -3.23 8.07
CA LYS A 157 9.55 -4.55 8.12
C LYS A 157 9.75 -5.15 6.73
N ASN A 158 10.27 -4.33 5.82
CA ASN A 158 10.72 -4.72 4.48
C ASN A 158 12.22 -4.38 4.32
N THR A 159 12.83 -4.84 3.23
CA THR A 159 14.28 -4.69 3.00
C THR A 159 14.75 -3.24 2.95
N MET A 160 13.90 -2.33 2.46
CA MET A 160 14.19 -0.90 2.35
C MET A 160 13.83 -0.11 3.61
N SER A 161 13.12 -0.73 4.56
CA SER A 161 12.54 -0.08 5.74
C SER A 161 11.57 1.06 5.38
N ASP A 162 10.95 0.95 4.21
CA ASP A 162 10.01 1.94 3.68
C ASP A 162 8.64 1.79 4.35
N LYS A 163 8.00 2.94 4.62
CA LYS A 163 6.61 2.99 5.07
C LYS A 163 5.70 3.21 3.87
N MET A 164 4.85 2.25 3.59
CA MET A 164 3.89 2.26 2.50
C MET A 164 2.53 2.76 2.98
N GLU A 165 1.75 3.40 2.09
CA GLU A 165 0.39 3.82 2.41
C GLU A 165 -0.54 2.61 2.59
N MET A 166 -1.52 2.77 3.49
CA MET A 166 -2.64 1.85 3.61
C MET A 166 -3.54 1.95 2.38
N THR A 167 -4.07 0.82 1.94
CA THR A 167 -5.02 0.69 0.85
C THR A 167 -6.26 -0.07 1.33
N THR A 168 -7.26 -0.16 0.47
CA THR A 168 -8.43 -1.02 0.65
C THR A 168 -8.72 -1.81 -0.63
N PRO A 169 -9.43 -2.94 -0.56
CA PRO A 169 -9.85 -3.68 0.63
C PRO A 169 -8.73 -4.57 1.20
N VAL A 170 -8.96 -5.12 2.40
CA VAL A 170 -8.28 -6.34 2.88
C VAL A 170 -9.02 -7.54 2.30
N ILE A 171 -8.31 -8.42 1.60
CA ILE A 171 -8.89 -9.57 0.92
C ILE A 171 -8.61 -10.84 1.73
N THR A 172 -9.64 -11.64 1.96
CA THR A 172 -9.53 -12.98 2.54
C THR A 172 -10.05 -13.99 1.54
N ARG A 173 -9.24 -14.99 1.19
CA ARG A 173 -9.62 -16.04 0.21
C ARG A 173 -9.29 -17.43 0.74
N LYS A 174 -10.03 -18.42 0.27
CA LYS A 174 -9.62 -19.82 0.44
C LYS A 174 -8.41 -20.09 -0.43
N ALA A 175 -7.43 -20.80 0.10
CA ALA A 175 -6.35 -21.37 -0.67
C ALA A 175 -6.81 -22.73 -1.20
N GLN A 176 -6.56 -22.98 -2.49
CA GLN A 176 -6.69 -24.32 -3.05
C GLN A 176 -5.77 -25.27 -2.28
N SER A 177 -6.31 -26.36 -1.77
CA SER A 177 -5.52 -27.52 -1.36
C SER A 177 -5.07 -28.26 -2.63
N ASP A 178 -4.34 -27.59 -3.51
CA ASP A 178 -3.63 -28.31 -4.54
C ASP A 178 -2.59 -29.14 -3.80
N GLY A 179 -2.79 -30.45 -3.84
CA GLY A 179 -1.79 -31.44 -3.46
C GLY A 179 -0.62 -31.32 -4.43
N GLU A 180 0.10 -30.20 -4.40
CA GLU A 180 1.39 -30.07 -5.06
C GLU A 180 2.28 -31.14 -4.46
N LYS A 181 2.43 -32.18 -5.27
CA LYS A 181 3.44 -33.20 -5.20
C LYS A 181 4.77 -32.45 -5.30
N MET A 182 5.29 -31.97 -4.17
CA MET A 182 6.65 -31.45 -4.10
C MET A 182 7.57 -32.58 -4.51
N ASP A 183 8.14 -32.45 -5.70
CA ASP A 183 9.21 -33.31 -6.18
C ASP A 183 10.38 -33.20 -5.19
N MET A 184 10.62 -34.33 -4.51
CA MET A 184 11.90 -34.83 -4.03
C MET A 184 12.90 -33.79 -3.48
N THR A 185 12.88 -33.59 -2.16
CA THR A 185 14.02 -33.95 -1.29
C THR A 185 13.66 -33.74 0.19
N THR A 186 13.92 -34.77 1.00
CA THR A 186 13.81 -34.83 2.47
C THR A 186 12.39 -34.85 3.07
N PRO A 187 11.98 -35.94 3.76
CA PRO A 187 10.65 -36.05 4.34
C PRO A 187 10.59 -35.26 5.65
N VAL A 188 9.93 -34.11 5.64
CA VAL A 188 9.41 -33.52 6.88
C VAL A 188 7.97 -33.98 7.02
N ILE A 189 7.70 -34.80 8.04
CA ILE A 189 6.36 -35.21 8.44
C ILE A 189 5.63 -33.97 8.94
N THR A 190 5.05 -33.20 8.03
CA THR A 190 3.92 -32.34 8.34
C THR A 190 2.68 -33.14 8.03
N LYS A 191 1.86 -33.41 9.06
CA LYS A 191 0.55 -34.05 8.91
C LYS A 191 -0.20 -33.33 7.79
N ARG A 192 -0.40 -34.03 6.67
CA ARG A 192 -1.41 -33.68 5.67
C ARG A 192 -2.76 -33.67 6.39
N GLY A 193 -3.22 -32.48 6.75
CA GLY A 193 -4.62 -32.24 7.00
C GLY A 193 -5.21 -31.67 5.73
N ASP A 194 -6.17 -32.36 5.13
CA ASP A 194 -7.15 -31.80 4.19
C ASP A 194 -7.94 -30.70 4.89
N GLN A 195 -7.32 -29.55 5.09
CA GLN A 195 -7.95 -28.39 5.70
C GLN A 195 -7.78 -27.22 4.74
N ASP A 196 -8.91 -26.68 4.30
CA ASP A 196 -9.00 -25.41 3.59
C ASP A 196 -8.17 -24.39 4.36
N LYS A 197 -7.01 -24.04 3.82
CA LYS A 197 -6.19 -22.97 4.39
C LYS A 197 -6.75 -21.65 3.91
N TRP A 198 -6.84 -20.67 4.78
CA TRP A 198 -7.23 -19.33 4.40
C TRP A 198 -6.00 -18.45 4.20
N GLN A 199 -6.13 -17.49 3.30
CA GLN A 199 -5.09 -16.49 3.02
C GLN A 199 -5.68 -15.11 3.19
N MET A 200 -4.89 -14.23 3.82
CA MET A 200 -5.18 -12.82 3.91
C MET A 200 -4.21 -12.06 3.00
N SER A 201 -4.72 -11.03 2.34
CA SER A 201 -3.97 -10.23 1.39
C SER A 201 -4.26 -8.74 1.57
N PHE A 202 -3.21 -7.93 1.59
CA PHE A 202 -3.30 -6.47 1.47
C PHE A 202 -3.03 -6.07 0.03
N VAL A 203 -3.86 -5.20 -0.52
CA VAL A 203 -3.61 -4.53 -1.79
C VAL A 203 -2.42 -3.58 -1.60
N LEU A 204 -1.48 -3.56 -2.54
CA LEU A 204 -0.32 -2.68 -2.46
C LEU A 204 -0.55 -1.39 -3.26
N PRO A 205 -0.04 -0.23 -2.79
CA PRO A 205 -0.23 1.03 -3.50
C PRO A 205 0.30 0.98 -4.93
N SER A 206 -0.49 1.44 -5.89
CA SER A 206 -0.16 1.31 -7.33
C SER A 206 1.11 2.06 -7.72
N LYS A 207 1.51 3.08 -6.94
CA LYS A 207 2.73 3.87 -7.18
C LYS A 207 4.03 3.04 -7.21
N TYR A 208 4.04 1.88 -6.56
CA TYR A 208 5.22 1.01 -6.54
C TYR A 208 5.34 0.15 -7.80
N GLY A 209 4.21 -0.21 -8.42
CA GLY A 209 4.19 -1.18 -9.53
C GLY A 209 4.96 -2.45 -9.17
N SER A 210 5.91 -2.84 -10.02
CA SER A 210 6.80 -3.99 -9.80
C SER A 210 7.97 -3.71 -8.84
N ASN A 211 8.19 -2.46 -8.45
CA ASN A 211 9.32 -2.05 -7.58
C ASN A 211 8.93 -2.07 -6.10
N LEU A 212 8.45 -3.21 -5.61
CA LEU A 212 8.05 -3.39 -4.21
C LEU A 212 9.22 -3.90 -3.37
N PRO A 213 9.44 -3.35 -2.16
CA PRO A 213 10.51 -3.83 -1.29
C PRO A 213 10.18 -5.24 -0.81
N SER A 214 11.17 -6.13 -0.76
CA SER A 214 10.93 -7.50 -0.33
C SER A 214 10.58 -7.57 1.17
N PRO A 215 9.65 -8.45 1.59
CA PRO A 215 9.34 -8.62 3.01
C PRO A 215 10.52 -9.25 3.75
N LYS A 216 10.72 -8.86 5.02
CA LYS A 216 11.70 -9.51 5.90
C LYS A 216 11.15 -10.79 6.53
N ASP A 217 9.83 -10.90 6.65
CA ASP A 217 9.15 -12.09 7.15
C ASP A 217 8.94 -13.10 6.00
N PRO A 218 9.46 -14.33 6.10
CA PRO A 218 9.35 -15.33 5.04
C PRO A 218 7.92 -15.87 4.84
N SER A 219 6.99 -15.61 5.77
CA SER A 219 5.58 -15.99 5.65
C SER A 219 4.78 -15.06 4.74
N VAL A 220 5.32 -13.88 4.40
CA VAL A 220 4.71 -12.90 3.51
C VAL A 220 5.23 -13.13 2.09
N ARG A 221 4.31 -13.25 1.14
CA ARG A 221 4.62 -13.31 -0.29
C ARG A 221 4.01 -12.11 -1.00
N ILE A 222 4.74 -11.57 -1.96
CA ILE A 222 4.21 -10.56 -2.88
C ILE A 222 3.78 -11.29 -4.15
N THR A 223 2.60 -10.99 -4.65
CA THR A 223 2.06 -11.64 -5.86
C THR A 223 1.33 -10.62 -6.71
N GLU A 224 1.50 -10.72 -8.03
CA GLU A 224 0.71 -9.96 -8.98
C GLU A 224 -0.61 -10.72 -9.22
N VAL A 225 -1.73 -10.02 -9.04
CA VAL A 225 -3.04 -10.51 -9.46
C VAL A 225 -3.26 -10.00 -10.88
N PRO A 226 -3.35 -10.89 -11.89
CA PRO A 226 -3.57 -10.47 -13.26
C PRO A 226 -4.98 -9.92 -13.45
N LYS A 227 -5.19 -9.26 -14.59
CA LYS A 227 -6.50 -8.79 -15.02
C LYS A 227 -7.51 -9.93 -14.98
N LYS A 228 -8.63 -9.74 -14.27
CA LYS A 228 -9.69 -10.75 -14.12
C LYS A 228 -11.07 -10.11 -14.12
N ILE A 229 -12.08 -10.89 -14.47
CA ILE A 229 -13.49 -10.47 -14.39
C ILE A 229 -14.10 -11.14 -13.15
N VAL A 230 -14.77 -10.35 -12.31
CA VAL A 230 -15.40 -10.84 -11.08
C VAL A 230 -16.85 -10.41 -11.00
N ALA A 231 -17.68 -11.29 -10.47
CA ALA A 231 -19.02 -10.96 -10.00
C ALA A 231 -18.95 -10.59 -8.52
N VAL A 232 -19.51 -9.44 -8.15
CA VAL A 232 -19.42 -8.88 -6.79
C VAL A 232 -20.79 -8.62 -6.20
N SER A 233 -21.02 -9.10 -4.99
CA SER A 233 -22.18 -8.77 -4.16
C SER A 233 -21.72 -8.10 -2.87
N ALA A 234 -22.24 -6.90 -2.59
CA ALA A 234 -21.92 -6.15 -1.39
C ALA A 234 -22.92 -6.46 -0.26
N PHE A 235 -22.43 -6.47 0.97
CA PHE A 235 -23.23 -6.69 2.17
C PHE A 235 -22.61 -5.95 3.37
N SER A 236 -23.44 -5.68 4.37
CA SER A 236 -23.06 -4.98 5.60
C SER A 236 -22.92 -5.95 6.78
N GLY A 237 -22.49 -5.44 7.93
CA GLY A 237 -22.40 -6.22 9.16
C GLY A 237 -21.05 -6.92 9.36
N PHE A 238 -21.07 -7.99 10.16
CA PHE A 238 -19.90 -8.78 10.48
C PHE A 238 -19.69 -9.90 9.46
N VAL A 239 -18.41 -10.17 9.16
CA VAL A 239 -18.03 -11.28 8.29
C VAL A 239 -17.76 -12.50 9.15
N THR A 240 -18.52 -13.57 8.93
CA THR A 240 -18.34 -14.88 9.56
C THR A 240 -18.30 -15.95 8.48
N ASP A 241 -17.72 -17.12 8.76
CA ASP A 241 -17.69 -18.23 7.79
C ASP A 241 -19.10 -18.64 7.32
N GLU A 242 -20.10 -18.58 8.20
CA GLU A 242 -21.51 -18.87 7.88
C GLU A 242 -22.12 -17.83 6.95
N GLU A 243 -21.90 -16.53 7.24
CA GLU A 243 -22.40 -15.44 6.40
C GLU A 243 -21.75 -15.47 5.02
N VAL A 244 -20.44 -15.73 4.96
CA VAL A 244 -19.70 -15.88 3.70
C VAL A 244 -20.26 -17.04 2.89
N LYS A 245 -20.48 -18.21 3.51
CA LYS A 245 -21.07 -19.37 2.84
C LYS A 245 -22.48 -19.07 2.32
N HIS A 246 -23.31 -18.39 3.11
CA HIS A 246 -24.66 -18.00 2.71
C HIS A 246 -24.65 -17.04 1.50
N ARG A 247 -23.85 -15.98 1.58
CA ARG A 247 -23.73 -14.97 0.51
C ARG A 247 -23.09 -15.54 -0.75
N GLU A 248 -22.09 -16.40 -0.62
CA GLU A 248 -21.50 -17.12 -1.74
C GLU A 248 -22.55 -17.98 -2.46
N SER A 249 -23.32 -18.79 -1.73
CA SER A 249 -24.38 -19.61 -2.33
C SER A 249 -25.37 -18.76 -3.10
N LYS A 250 -25.85 -17.67 -2.48
CA LYS A 250 -26.79 -16.74 -3.11
C LYS A 250 -26.22 -16.11 -4.40
N LEU A 251 -24.95 -15.71 -4.38
CA LEU A 251 -24.28 -15.17 -5.56
C LEU A 251 -24.12 -16.22 -6.67
N ARG A 252 -23.72 -17.46 -6.33
CA ARG A 252 -23.63 -18.56 -7.29
C ARG A 252 -24.98 -18.87 -7.92
N ASP A 253 -26.04 -18.92 -7.11
CA ASP A 253 -27.41 -19.16 -7.59
C ASP A 253 -27.88 -18.05 -8.53
N ALA A 254 -27.60 -16.78 -8.20
CA ALA A 254 -27.91 -15.63 -9.04
C ALA A 254 -27.13 -15.61 -10.37
N LEU A 255 -25.91 -16.18 -10.39
CA LEU A 255 -25.08 -16.27 -11.59
C LEU A 255 -25.51 -17.40 -12.54
N ARG A 256 -26.23 -18.42 -12.04
CA ARG A 256 -26.75 -19.51 -12.91
C ARG A 256 -27.72 -18.99 -13.96
N SER A 257 -28.48 -17.94 -13.63
CA SER A 257 -29.43 -17.30 -14.54
C SER A 257 -28.83 -16.18 -15.39
N ASP A 258 -27.54 -15.85 -15.26
CA ASP A 258 -26.92 -14.84 -16.11
C ASP A 258 -26.70 -15.40 -17.53
N ASN A 259 -27.06 -14.62 -18.56
CA ASN A 259 -26.96 -15.06 -19.95
C ASN A 259 -25.59 -14.78 -20.58
N GLN A 260 -24.75 -13.95 -19.96
CA GLN A 260 -23.50 -13.43 -20.53
C GLN A 260 -22.27 -13.99 -19.81
N PHE A 261 -22.36 -14.24 -18.51
CA PHE A 261 -21.25 -14.66 -17.68
C PHE A 261 -21.56 -15.99 -16.98
N ARG A 262 -20.52 -16.77 -16.71
CA ARG A 262 -20.58 -17.95 -15.85
C ARG A 262 -19.44 -17.92 -14.85
N VAL A 263 -19.64 -18.54 -13.70
CA VAL A 263 -18.56 -18.72 -12.72
C VAL A 263 -17.49 -19.60 -13.35
N LYS A 264 -16.23 -19.18 -13.24
CA LYS A 264 -15.08 -19.95 -13.75
C LYS A 264 -14.95 -21.26 -12.96
N ASP A 265 -14.57 -22.33 -13.64
CA ASP A 265 -14.37 -23.62 -12.99
C ASP A 265 -13.27 -23.54 -11.92
N GLY A 266 -13.56 -24.08 -10.74
CA GLY A 266 -12.66 -23.99 -9.59
C GLY A 266 -12.56 -22.59 -8.94
N ALA A 267 -13.38 -21.61 -9.35
CA ALA A 267 -13.35 -20.28 -8.74
C ALA A 267 -13.66 -20.36 -7.23
N LEU A 268 -12.71 -19.85 -6.45
CA LEU A 268 -12.82 -19.72 -5.00
C LEU A 268 -13.45 -18.39 -4.63
N VAL A 269 -14.09 -18.37 -3.46
CA VAL A 269 -14.66 -17.14 -2.91
C VAL A 269 -13.55 -16.21 -2.40
N GLU A 270 -13.66 -14.95 -2.78
CA GLU A 270 -12.85 -13.85 -2.25
C GLU A 270 -13.75 -12.92 -1.44
N VAL A 271 -13.30 -12.55 -0.24
CA VAL A 271 -14.01 -11.63 0.64
C VAL A 271 -13.20 -10.36 0.80
N ALA A 272 -13.76 -9.23 0.38
CA ALA A 272 -13.13 -7.92 0.47
C ALA A 272 -13.76 -7.09 1.60
N GLN A 273 -12.95 -6.71 2.59
CA GLN A 273 -13.34 -5.90 3.73
C GLN A 273 -12.72 -4.50 3.60
N TYR A 274 -13.56 -3.47 3.54
CA TYR A 274 -13.10 -2.10 3.28
C TYR A 274 -12.89 -1.27 4.54
N ASN A 275 -13.62 -1.62 5.60
CA ASN A 275 -13.77 -0.74 6.74
C ASN A 275 -12.89 -1.15 7.92
N PRO A 276 -12.39 -0.17 8.68
CA PRO A 276 -11.69 -0.44 9.93
C PRO A 276 -12.64 -0.95 11.02
N PRO A 277 -12.10 -1.61 12.07
CA PRO A 277 -12.89 -2.30 13.09
C PRO A 277 -13.75 -1.39 13.97
N PHE A 278 -13.56 -0.06 13.95
CA PHE A 278 -14.40 0.90 14.67
C PHE A 278 -15.64 1.37 13.89
N THR A 279 -15.75 1.01 12.60
CA THR A 279 -16.92 1.37 11.78
C THR A 279 -18.15 0.64 12.29
N LEU A 280 -19.29 1.34 12.40
CA LEU A 280 -20.56 0.73 12.81
C LEU A 280 -20.95 -0.41 11.86
N PRO A 281 -21.45 -1.56 12.35
CA PRO A 281 -21.65 -2.75 11.52
C PRO A 281 -22.50 -2.51 10.27
N PHE A 282 -23.62 -1.79 10.39
CA PHE A 282 -24.52 -1.49 9.26
C PHE A 282 -23.91 -0.53 8.22
N ALA A 283 -22.87 0.22 8.60
CA ALA A 283 -22.17 1.16 7.71
C ALA A 283 -20.93 0.54 7.05
N ARG A 284 -20.58 -0.71 7.41
CA ARG A 284 -19.47 -1.43 6.78
C ARG A 284 -19.88 -1.90 5.40
N ARG A 285 -18.95 -1.78 4.46
CA ARG A 285 -18.98 -2.44 3.17
C ARG A 285 -18.07 -3.67 3.23
N ASN A 286 -18.68 -4.82 3.04
CA ASN A 286 -18.00 -6.06 2.72
C ASN A 286 -18.47 -6.51 1.33
N GLU A 287 -17.62 -7.21 0.61
CA GLU A 287 -17.95 -7.72 -0.72
C GLU A 287 -17.58 -9.20 -0.81
N ILE A 288 -18.48 -10.00 -1.36
CA ILE A 288 -18.18 -11.35 -1.86
C ILE A 288 -17.91 -11.25 -3.34
N ALA A 289 -16.78 -11.79 -3.79
CA ALA A 289 -16.38 -11.84 -5.18
C ALA A 289 -16.16 -13.30 -5.63
N LEU A 290 -16.57 -13.58 -6.86
CA LEU A 290 -16.28 -14.82 -7.58
C LEU A 290 -15.72 -14.49 -8.96
N GLU A 291 -14.65 -15.17 -9.36
CA GLU A 291 -14.12 -15.04 -10.72
C GLU A 291 -15.12 -15.62 -11.73
N VAL A 292 -15.39 -14.85 -12.78
CA VAL A 292 -16.31 -15.23 -13.85
C VAL A 292 -15.64 -15.07 -15.20
N GLU A 293 -16.17 -15.77 -16.19
CA GLU A 293 -15.77 -15.64 -17.59
C GLU A 293 -17.00 -15.39 -18.45
N LYS A 294 -16.77 -14.77 -19.61
CA LYS A 294 -17.83 -14.62 -20.62
C LYS A 294 -18.19 -16.00 -21.15
N LYS A 295 -19.49 -16.29 -21.25
CA LYS A 295 -19.97 -17.46 -21.97
C LYS A 295 -19.55 -17.33 -23.43
N GLN A 296 -18.90 -18.36 -23.96
CA GLN A 296 -18.66 -18.44 -25.40
C GLN A 296 -20.05 -18.53 -26.07
N GLN A 297 -20.31 -17.60 -26.99
CA GLN A 297 -21.51 -17.64 -27.84
C GLN A 297 -21.41 -18.79 -28.83
#